data_AF-A0A7C5UVN6-F1
#
_entry.id   AF-A0A7C5UVN6-F1
#
_cell.length_a   1.000
_cell.length_b   1.000
_cell.length_c   1.000
_cell.angle_alpha   90.00
_cell.angle_beta   90.00
_cell.angle_gamma   90.00
#
_symmetry.space_group_name_H-M   'P 1'
#
loop_
_entity.id
_entity.type
_entity.pdbx_description
1 polymer ?
#
loop_
_entity_poly.entity_id
_entity_poly.type
_entity_poly.pdbx_seq_one_letter_code
_entity_poly.pdbx_strand_id
1 'polypeptide(L)'
;MVRLILASNSPRRRELLKNAGFEFDVQPSGIEETRLPAESPEDFALRLARDKALDVASRSAAGSMVLGADTVVAINGEILEKPVDAADAARMLRTLSGRTHRVITGICLVRAPDSILAWTHETTSVTFRDLSEEEIEDYVRSSEPFDKAGGYAIQGLASKFVPRIEGCYFNVVGLPVPRVYEILKTVAECKGR
;
A
#
# COMPACT_ATOMS: atom_id res chain seq x y z
N MET A 1 -4.32 13.80 24.70
CA MET A 1 -3.93 12.46 24.20
C MET A 1 -3.47 12.63 22.75
N VAL A 2 -2.38 11.99 22.34
CA VAL A 2 -1.88 12.10 20.95
C VAL A 2 -2.77 11.25 20.05
N ARG A 3 -3.44 11.88 19.08
CA ARG A 3 -4.40 11.22 18.18
C ARG A 3 -3.67 10.64 16.97
N LEU A 4 -3.90 9.37 16.64
CA LEU A 4 -3.41 8.74 15.40
C LEU A 4 -4.45 8.93 14.29
N ILE A 5 -3.98 9.32 13.11
CA ILE A 5 -4.81 9.57 11.92
C ILE A 5 -4.24 8.75 10.76
N LEU A 6 -5.07 7.94 10.11
CA LEU A 6 -4.76 7.22 8.89
C LEU A 6 -5.11 8.09 7.67
N ALA A 7 -4.09 8.50 6.92
CA ALA A 7 -4.21 9.32 5.71
C ALA A 7 -4.56 8.50 4.45
N SER A 8 -5.63 7.69 4.50
CA SER A 8 -5.96 6.75 3.43
C SER A 8 -7.46 6.45 3.33
N ASN A 9 -7.99 6.38 2.11
CA ASN A 9 -9.36 5.92 1.84
C ASN A 9 -9.46 4.38 1.65
N SER A 10 -8.34 3.66 1.70
CA SER A 10 -8.34 2.20 1.51
C SER A 10 -9.05 1.49 2.68
N PRO A 11 -10.15 0.74 2.42
CA PRO A 11 -10.83 -0.03 3.46
C PRO A 11 -9.92 -1.12 4.05
N ARG A 12 -9.01 -1.69 3.23
CA ARG A 12 -8.06 -2.72 3.64
C ARG A 12 -7.06 -2.20 4.67
N ARG A 13 -6.48 -1.02 4.45
CA ARG A 13 -5.54 -0.42 5.42
C ARG A 13 -6.21 -0.13 6.76
N ARG A 14 -7.45 0.38 6.73
CA ARG A 14 -8.26 0.61 7.93
C ARG A 14 -8.50 -0.71 8.68
N GLU A 15 -8.89 -1.76 7.97
CA GLU A 15 -9.12 -3.08 8.57
C GLU A 15 -7.83 -3.64 9.20
N LEU A 16 -6.70 -3.56 8.50
CA LEU A 16 -5.41 -4.03 9.02
C LEU A 16 -4.99 -3.33 10.32
N LEU A 17 -5.06 -1.99 10.36
CA LEU A 17 -4.75 -1.22 11.57
C LEU A 17 -5.73 -1.54 12.71
N LYS A 18 -7.02 -1.65 12.41
CA LYS A 18 -8.05 -1.97 13.41
C LYS A 18 -7.83 -3.37 13.99
N ASN A 19 -7.57 -4.37 13.16
CA ASN A 19 -7.32 -5.75 13.59
C ASN A 19 -6.05 -5.87 14.43
N ALA A 20 -5.08 -4.96 14.25
CA ALA A 20 -3.90 -4.85 15.07
C ALA A 20 -4.11 -4.10 16.40
N GLY A 21 -5.34 -3.66 16.70
CA GLY A 21 -5.71 -3.05 17.97
C GLY A 21 -5.40 -1.55 18.09
N PHE A 22 -5.10 -0.87 16.97
CA PHE A 22 -4.88 0.58 17.01
C PHE A 22 -6.19 1.36 17.04
N GLU A 23 -6.24 2.38 17.89
CA GLU A 23 -7.26 3.43 17.85
C GLU A 23 -6.76 4.58 16.96
N PHE A 24 -7.56 4.95 15.96
CA PHE A 24 -7.21 5.98 15.00
C PHE A 24 -8.45 6.54 14.32
N ASP A 25 -8.29 7.72 13.73
CA ASP A 25 -9.26 8.31 12.83
C ASP A 25 -8.84 8.15 11.39
N VAL A 26 -9.80 8.20 10.48
CA VAL A 26 -9.53 8.15 9.05
C VAL A 26 -9.75 9.52 8.46
N GLN A 27 -8.73 10.06 7.80
CA GLN A 27 -8.84 11.30 7.06
C GLN A 27 -8.14 11.12 5.71
N PRO A 28 -8.88 10.88 4.62
CA PRO A 28 -8.27 10.72 3.30
C PRO A 28 -7.47 11.96 2.87
N SER A 29 -6.38 11.70 2.16
CA SER A 29 -5.65 12.73 1.43
C SER A 29 -6.36 13.05 0.11
N GLY A 30 -6.25 14.30 -0.34
CA GLY A 30 -6.79 14.78 -1.62
C GLY A 30 -5.73 14.97 -2.71
N ILE A 31 -4.50 14.48 -2.51
CA ILE A 31 -3.43 14.68 -3.49
C ILE A 31 -3.66 13.86 -4.76
N GLU A 32 -3.16 14.39 -5.87
CA GLU A 32 -3.09 13.67 -7.13
C GLU A 32 -1.91 12.68 -7.13
N GLU A 33 -2.17 11.44 -7.54
CA GLU A 33 -1.19 10.34 -7.48
C GLU A 33 -0.43 10.23 -8.81
N THR A 34 0.30 11.28 -9.19
CA THR A 34 1.06 11.31 -10.45
C THR A 34 2.51 10.88 -10.22
N ARG A 35 3.02 9.96 -11.04
CA ARG A 35 4.42 9.52 -11.05
C ARG A 35 5.34 10.56 -11.70
N LEU A 36 6.52 10.78 -11.13
CA LEU A 36 7.53 11.66 -11.72
C LEU A 36 8.36 10.92 -12.79
N PRO A 37 8.91 11.63 -13.79
CA PRO A 37 9.82 11.03 -14.77
C PRO A 37 11.00 10.32 -14.09
N ALA A 38 11.31 9.10 -14.54
CA ALA A 38 12.41 8.26 -14.03
C ALA A 38 12.34 7.89 -12.54
N GLU A 39 11.20 8.10 -11.87
CA GLU A 39 11.02 7.72 -10.48
C GLU A 39 10.95 6.19 -10.32
N SER A 40 11.75 5.63 -9.40
CA SER A 40 11.69 4.19 -9.11
C SER A 40 10.36 3.82 -8.44
N PRO A 41 9.89 2.56 -8.52
CA PRO A 41 8.69 2.13 -7.81
C PRO A 41 8.74 2.40 -6.29
N GLU A 42 9.90 2.23 -5.68
CA GLU A 42 10.15 2.50 -4.27
C GLU A 42 10.04 3.98 -3.96
N ASP A 43 10.71 4.83 -4.74
CA ASP A 43 10.66 6.28 -4.56
C ASP A 43 9.24 6.81 -4.77
N PHE A 44 8.51 6.25 -5.74
CA PHE A 44 7.13 6.62 -6.01
C PHE A 44 6.22 6.30 -4.82
N ALA A 45 6.26 5.07 -4.32
CA ALA A 45 5.45 4.67 -3.17
C ALA A 45 5.83 5.46 -1.90
N LEU A 46 7.13 5.68 -1.67
CA LEU A 46 7.64 6.50 -0.56
C LEU A 46 7.13 7.93 -0.64
N ARG A 47 7.27 8.57 -1.80
CA ARG A 47 6.86 9.96 -2.01
C ARG A 47 5.36 10.10 -1.83
N LEU A 48 4.55 9.24 -2.45
CA LEU A 48 3.09 9.30 -2.28
C LEU A 48 2.67 9.09 -0.82
N ALA A 49 3.31 8.16 -0.09
CA ALA A 49 3.03 7.98 1.33
C ALA A 49 3.33 9.25 2.15
N ARG A 50 4.45 9.94 1.85
CA ARG A 50 4.84 11.21 2.47
C ARG A 50 3.87 12.33 2.12
N ASP A 51 3.56 12.50 0.85
CA ASP A 51 2.70 13.58 0.37
C ASP A 51 1.28 13.44 0.95
N LYS A 52 0.75 12.22 1.03
CA LYS A 52 -0.54 11.93 1.68
C LYS A 52 -0.53 12.27 3.16
N ALA A 53 0.56 11.94 3.86
CA ALA A 53 0.71 12.24 5.29
C ALA A 53 0.81 13.75 5.54
N LEU A 54 1.61 14.48 4.76
CA LEU A 54 1.79 15.92 4.88
C LEU A 54 0.51 16.70 4.55
N ASP A 55 -0.20 16.30 3.48
CA ASP A 55 -1.49 16.89 3.11
C ASP A 55 -2.48 16.84 4.27
N VAL A 56 -2.64 15.68 4.91
CA VAL A 56 -3.54 15.50 6.05
C VAL A 56 -2.99 16.21 7.30
N ALA A 57 -1.68 16.17 7.54
CA ALA A 57 -1.05 16.81 8.70
C ALA A 57 -1.21 18.34 8.68
N SER A 58 -1.16 18.99 7.50
CA SER A 58 -1.30 20.43 7.34
C SER A 58 -2.64 20.99 7.84
N ARG A 59 -3.68 20.15 7.83
CA ARG A 59 -5.06 20.47 8.27
C ARG A 59 -5.48 19.73 9.54
N SER A 60 -4.54 19.07 10.21
CA SER A 60 -4.76 18.35 11.47
C SER A 60 -4.40 19.22 12.68
N ALA A 61 -4.98 18.90 13.85
CA ALA A 61 -4.61 19.56 15.09
C ALA A 61 -3.12 19.34 15.40
N ALA A 62 -2.43 20.37 15.90
CA ALA A 62 -1.01 20.33 16.22
C ALA A 62 -0.66 19.14 17.14
N GLY A 63 0.43 18.44 16.82
CA GLY A 63 0.89 17.28 17.58
C GLY A 63 0.21 15.95 17.24
N SER A 64 -0.86 15.95 16.42
CA SER A 64 -1.46 14.73 15.87
C SER A 64 -0.44 13.88 15.11
N MET A 65 -0.60 12.56 15.14
CA MET A 65 0.25 11.61 14.42
C MET A 65 -0.49 11.18 13.16
N VAL A 66 0.07 11.46 11.99
CA VAL A 66 -0.56 11.17 10.70
C VAL A 66 0.25 10.11 9.98
N LEU A 67 -0.37 8.96 9.71
CA LEU A 67 0.20 7.82 9.01
C LEU A 67 -0.29 7.83 7.56
N GLY A 68 0.61 8.14 6.62
CA GLY A 68 0.42 7.94 5.19
C GLY A 68 0.98 6.60 4.74
N ALA A 69 0.33 6.00 3.76
CA ALA A 69 0.81 4.79 3.10
C ALA A 69 0.35 4.74 1.64
N ASP A 70 1.22 4.21 0.78
CA ASP A 70 0.92 3.97 -0.62
C ASP A 70 1.51 2.66 -1.11
N THR A 71 0.83 1.94 -2.00
CA THR A 71 1.20 0.57 -2.40
C THR A 71 1.21 0.44 -3.90
N VAL A 72 2.34 0.01 -4.45
CA VAL A 72 2.55 -0.21 -5.88
C VAL A 72 2.93 -1.66 -6.15
N VAL A 73 2.51 -2.17 -7.31
CA VAL A 73 2.97 -3.45 -7.85
C VAL A 73 3.94 -3.16 -8.97
N ALA A 74 5.10 -3.80 -8.97
CA ALA A 74 6.10 -3.60 -10.01
C ALA A 74 6.73 -4.90 -10.48
N ILE A 75 6.98 -4.99 -11.78
CA ILE A 75 7.65 -6.13 -12.42
C ILE A 75 8.59 -5.60 -13.51
N ASN A 76 9.85 -6.03 -13.51
CA ASN A 76 10.87 -5.58 -14.47
C ASN A 76 10.98 -4.04 -14.64
N GLY A 77 10.71 -3.27 -13.58
CA GLY A 77 10.74 -1.80 -13.59
C GLY A 77 9.44 -1.12 -14.09
N GLU A 78 8.48 -1.87 -14.61
CA GLU A 78 7.12 -1.40 -14.92
C GLU A 78 6.30 -1.35 -13.62
N ILE A 79 5.58 -0.25 -13.41
CA ILE A 79 4.61 -0.11 -12.31
C ILE A 79 3.23 -0.46 -12.88
N LEU A 80 2.56 -1.40 -12.23
CA LEU A 80 1.19 -1.78 -12.53
C LEU A 80 0.27 -1.07 -11.53
N GLU A 81 -0.40 -0.02 -12.00
CA GLU A 81 -1.38 0.73 -11.22
C GLU A 81 -2.72 -0.03 -11.14
N LYS A 82 -3.80 0.67 -10.82
CA LYS A 82 -5.15 0.10 -10.91
C LYS A 82 -5.52 -0.04 -12.39
N PRO A 83 -6.09 -1.18 -12.81
CA PRO A 83 -6.47 -1.34 -14.19
C PRO A 83 -7.59 -0.37 -14.56
N VAL A 84 -7.47 0.27 -15.72
CA VAL A 84 -8.47 1.25 -16.20
C VAL A 84 -9.73 0.58 -16.75
N ASP A 85 -9.61 -0.65 -17.22
CA ASP A 85 -10.70 -1.47 -17.72
C ASP A 85 -10.37 -2.98 -17.62
N ALA A 86 -11.30 -3.81 -18.09
CA ALA A 86 -11.16 -5.27 -18.08
C ALA A 86 -10.00 -5.77 -18.97
N ALA A 87 -9.71 -5.10 -20.09
CA ALA A 87 -8.64 -5.49 -20.98
C ALA A 87 -7.27 -5.23 -20.34
N ASP A 88 -7.14 -4.10 -19.64
CA ASP A 88 -5.93 -3.77 -18.89
C ASP A 88 -5.74 -4.70 -17.67
N ALA A 89 -6.81 -5.05 -16.96
CA ALA A 89 -6.76 -6.05 -15.90
C ALA A 89 -6.25 -7.42 -16.42
N ALA A 90 -6.79 -7.88 -17.56
CA ALA A 90 -6.32 -9.11 -18.20
C ALA A 90 -4.85 -9.01 -18.66
N ARG A 91 -4.45 -7.87 -19.24
CA ARG A 91 -3.05 -7.60 -19.61
C ARG A 91 -2.12 -7.68 -18.39
N MET A 92 -2.50 -7.06 -17.28
CA MET A 92 -1.73 -7.12 -16.02
C MET A 92 -1.60 -8.56 -15.53
N LEU A 93 -2.68 -9.34 -15.49
CA LEU A 93 -2.64 -10.73 -15.03
C LEU A 93 -1.78 -11.63 -15.93
N ARG A 94 -1.86 -11.48 -17.25
CA ARG A 94 -0.93 -12.14 -18.19
C ARG A 94 0.52 -11.69 -17.95
N THR A 95 0.70 -10.43 -17.56
CA THR A 95 2.01 -9.88 -17.21
C THR A 95 2.55 -10.43 -15.88
N LEU A 96 1.70 -10.89 -14.98
CA LEU A 96 2.15 -11.47 -13.71
C LEU A 96 2.23 -13.01 -13.74
N SER A 97 1.47 -13.65 -14.62
CA SER A 97 1.42 -15.11 -14.80
C SER A 97 2.81 -15.74 -14.89
N GLY A 98 3.04 -16.78 -14.09
CA GLY A 98 4.28 -17.56 -14.05
C GLY A 98 5.52 -16.81 -13.52
N ARG A 99 5.35 -15.60 -12.97
CA ARG A 99 6.48 -14.72 -12.62
C ARG A 99 6.45 -14.28 -11.16
N THR A 100 7.62 -13.82 -10.71
CA THR A 100 7.77 -13.12 -9.44
C THR A 100 7.79 -11.62 -9.68
N HIS A 101 6.90 -10.89 -9.00
CA HIS A 101 6.84 -9.44 -8.99
C HIS A 101 7.02 -8.90 -7.58
N ARG A 102 7.17 -7.59 -7.47
CA ARG A 102 7.38 -6.88 -6.20
C ARG A 102 6.12 -6.11 -5.84
N VAL A 103 5.71 -6.22 -4.59
CA VAL A 103 4.71 -5.34 -3.98
C VAL A 103 5.42 -4.47 -2.97
N ILE A 104 5.33 -3.16 -3.17
CA ILE A 104 6.09 -2.17 -2.42
C ILE A 104 5.10 -1.24 -1.75
N THR A 105 5.17 -1.10 -0.43
CA THR A 105 4.37 -0.11 0.30
C THR A 105 5.26 0.94 0.95
N GLY A 106 5.12 2.19 0.54
CA GLY A 106 5.69 3.34 1.23
C GLY A 106 4.90 3.66 2.49
N ILE A 107 5.58 4.13 3.53
CA ILE A 107 5.04 4.50 4.83
C ILE A 107 5.65 5.83 5.24
N CYS A 108 4.82 6.76 5.69
CA CYS A 108 5.29 8.00 6.30
C CYS A 108 4.50 8.30 7.57
N LEU A 109 5.21 8.63 8.65
CA LEU A 109 4.61 9.08 9.90
C LEU A 109 5.02 10.53 10.15
N VAL A 110 4.03 11.41 10.21
CA VAL A 110 4.21 12.84 10.43
C VAL A 110 3.59 13.22 11.78
N ARG A 111 4.29 14.04 12.56
CA ARG A 111 3.68 14.83 13.63
C ARG A 111 3.24 16.16 13.05
N ALA A 112 1.93 16.40 13.08
CA ALA A 112 1.36 17.64 12.59
C ALA A 112 1.98 18.87 13.29
N PRO A 113 2.26 19.95 12.54
CA PRO A 113 1.84 20.13 11.14
C PRO A 113 2.73 19.44 10.07
N ASP A 114 4.04 19.26 10.31
CA ASP A 114 4.98 18.92 9.22
C ASP A 114 6.22 18.11 9.64
N SER A 115 6.34 17.69 10.90
CA SER A 115 7.51 16.99 11.40
C SER A 115 7.48 15.51 10.99
N ILE A 116 8.27 15.13 9.98
CA ILE A 116 8.44 13.73 9.57
C ILE A 116 9.24 12.98 10.65
N LEU A 117 8.62 11.95 11.22
CA LEU A 117 9.21 11.11 12.27
C LEU A 117 9.75 9.79 11.74
N ALA A 118 9.13 9.27 10.68
CA ALA A 118 9.60 8.10 9.96
C ALA A 118 9.16 8.17 8.50
N TRP A 119 10.02 7.69 7.61
CA TRP A 119 9.76 7.62 6.19
C TRP A 119 10.55 6.45 5.62
N THR A 120 9.83 5.38 5.26
CA THR A 120 10.44 4.10 4.86
C THR A 120 9.44 3.29 4.03
N HIS A 121 9.90 2.21 3.41
CA HIS A 121 9.06 1.32 2.62
C HIS A 121 9.27 -0.14 3.04
N GLU A 122 8.35 -0.99 2.63
CA GLU A 122 8.46 -2.45 2.73
C GLU A 122 8.29 -3.07 1.35
N THR A 123 9.11 -4.08 1.03
CA THR A 123 9.04 -4.81 -0.24
C THR A 123 8.75 -6.27 0.03
N THR A 124 7.76 -6.83 -0.66
CA THR A 124 7.47 -8.27 -0.66
C THR A 124 7.53 -8.79 -2.08
N SER A 125 8.27 -9.87 -2.31
CA SER A 125 8.22 -10.61 -3.57
C SER A 125 7.02 -11.55 -3.55
N VAL A 126 6.23 -11.54 -4.63
CA VAL A 126 5.05 -12.39 -4.80
C VAL A 126 5.23 -13.19 -6.07
N THR A 127 5.16 -14.51 -5.98
CA THR A 127 5.27 -15.40 -7.13
C THR A 127 3.89 -15.91 -7.50
N PHE A 128 3.51 -15.68 -8.76
CA PHE A 128 2.33 -16.30 -9.36
C PHE A 128 2.69 -17.64 -9.98
N ARG A 129 1.76 -18.59 -9.96
CA ARG A 129 1.81 -19.75 -10.86
C ARG A 129 1.41 -19.32 -12.28
N ASP A 130 1.60 -20.21 -13.24
CA ASP A 130 1.01 -20.03 -14.57
C ASP A 130 -0.52 -20.00 -14.46
N LEU A 131 -1.12 -19.01 -15.11
CA LEU A 131 -2.56 -18.79 -15.21
C LEU A 131 -3.03 -19.16 -16.62
N SER A 132 -4.14 -19.88 -16.72
CA SER A 132 -4.81 -20.07 -18.02
C SER A 132 -5.60 -18.82 -18.41
N GLU A 133 -5.91 -18.68 -19.70
CA GLU A 133 -6.78 -17.58 -20.17
C GLU A 133 -8.17 -17.64 -19.54
N GLU A 134 -8.73 -18.84 -19.35
CA GLU A 134 -10.02 -19.03 -18.66
C GLU A 134 -9.98 -18.50 -17.23
N GLU A 135 -8.89 -18.75 -16.49
CA GLU A 135 -8.74 -18.26 -15.12
C GLU A 135 -8.61 -16.73 -15.06
N ILE A 136 -7.94 -16.14 -16.04
CA ILE A 136 -7.81 -14.69 -16.17
C ILE A 136 -9.16 -14.06 -16.49
N GLU A 137 -9.90 -14.60 -17.46
CA GLU A 137 -11.24 -14.13 -17.81
C GLU A 137 -12.21 -14.26 -16.63
N ASP A 138 -12.22 -15.39 -15.94
CA ASP A 138 -13.01 -15.61 -14.72
C ASP A 138 -12.72 -14.57 -13.65
N TYR A 139 -11.44 -14.30 -13.40
CA TYR A 139 -11.05 -13.34 -12.39
C TYR A 139 -11.43 -11.90 -12.79
N VAL A 140 -11.24 -11.54 -14.06
CA VAL A 140 -11.59 -10.21 -14.60
C VAL A 140 -13.10 -9.98 -14.64
N ARG A 141 -13.91 -11.03 -14.81
CA ARG A 141 -15.37 -10.95 -14.69
C ARG A 141 -15.84 -10.64 -13.27
N SER A 142 -15.00 -10.88 -12.26
CA SER A 142 -15.26 -10.40 -10.90
C SER A 142 -15.05 -8.88 -10.79
N SER A 143 -15.57 -8.25 -9.74
CA SER A 143 -15.25 -6.85 -9.45
C SER A 143 -13.93 -6.65 -8.69
N GLU A 144 -13.22 -7.74 -8.35
CA GLU A 144 -12.03 -7.71 -7.51
C GLU A 144 -10.81 -6.97 -8.10
N PRO A 145 -10.48 -6.99 -9.40
CA PRO A 145 -9.25 -6.36 -9.90
C PRO A 145 -9.25 -4.82 -9.84
N PHE A 146 -10.41 -4.18 -10.00
CA PHE A 146 -10.50 -2.79 -10.46
C PHE A 146 -10.07 -1.71 -9.44
N ASP A 147 -10.05 -2.02 -8.14
CA ASP A 147 -9.60 -1.08 -7.10
C ASP A 147 -8.19 -1.39 -6.56
N LYS A 148 -7.40 -2.21 -7.28
CA LYS A 148 -6.14 -2.78 -6.78
C LYS A 148 -5.00 -2.60 -7.75
N ALA A 149 -3.87 -2.13 -7.24
CA ALA A 149 -2.63 -2.07 -8.01
C ALA A 149 -2.24 -3.48 -8.48
N GLY A 150 -1.81 -3.62 -9.73
CA GLY A 150 -1.51 -4.91 -10.36
C GLY A 150 -2.74 -5.77 -10.67
N GLY A 151 -3.95 -5.26 -10.42
CA GLY A 151 -5.20 -5.92 -10.79
C GLY A 151 -5.45 -7.24 -10.05
N TYR A 152 -4.98 -7.42 -8.80
CA TYR A 152 -5.29 -8.62 -8.02
C TYR A 152 -5.39 -8.37 -6.51
N ALA A 153 -6.03 -9.30 -5.77
CA ALA A 153 -6.08 -9.31 -4.31
C ALA A 153 -5.63 -10.65 -3.72
N ILE A 154 -4.54 -10.65 -2.96
CA ILE A 154 -4.05 -11.88 -2.29
C ILE A 154 -5.04 -12.43 -1.24
N GLN A 155 -5.91 -11.58 -0.69
CA GLN A 155 -6.96 -11.97 0.27
C GLN A 155 -8.22 -12.58 -0.39
N GLY A 156 -8.36 -12.41 -1.70
CA GLY A 156 -9.59 -12.71 -2.43
C GLY A 156 -9.43 -13.90 -3.38
N LEU A 157 -10.11 -13.82 -4.51
CA LEU A 157 -10.12 -14.85 -5.55
C LEU A 157 -8.71 -15.13 -6.10
N ALA A 158 -7.79 -14.16 -6.07
CA ALA A 158 -6.42 -14.35 -6.54
C ALA A 158 -5.53 -15.10 -5.54
N SER A 159 -6.01 -15.45 -4.36
CA SER A 159 -5.30 -16.34 -3.42
C SER A 159 -4.90 -17.68 -4.07
N LYS A 160 -5.69 -18.18 -5.03
CA LYS A 160 -5.40 -19.42 -5.80
C LYS A 160 -4.25 -19.27 -6.80
N PHE A 161 -3.79 -18.04 -7.06
CA PHE A 161 -2.72 -17.73 -8.02
C PHE A 161 -1.35 -17.61 -7.37
N VAL A 162 -1.28 -17.44 -6.04
CA VAL A 162 -0.05 -17.11 -5.31
C VAL A 162 0.47 -18.33 -4.52
N PRO A 163 1.33 -19.18 -5.11
CA PRO A 163 1.96 -20.28 -4.39
C PRO A 163 2.98 -19.82 -3.33
N ARG A 164 3.59 -18.65 -3.49
CA ARG A 164 4.68 -18.20 -2.61
C ARG A 164 4.76 -16.68 -2.49
N ILE A 165 5.07 -16.24 -1.28
CA ILE A 165 5.50 -14.88 -0.97
C ILE A 165 6.83 -14.92 -0.21
N GLU A 166 7.67 -13.91 -0.42
CA GLU A 166 8.91 -13.70 0.32
C GLU A 166 8.92 -12.27 0.84
N GLY A 167 8.63 -12.11 2.13
CA GLY A 167 8.47 -10.81 2.78
C GLY A 167 7.20 -10.76 3.64
N CYS A 168 6.61 -9.57 3.76
CA CYS A 168 5.44 -9.34 4.60
C CYS A 168 4.12 -9.56 3.84
N TYR A 169 3.25 -10.44 4.33
CA TYR A 169 1.91 -10.62 3.78
C TYR A 169 1.06 -9.35 3.89
N PHE A 170 1.08 -8.66 5.05
CA PHE A 170 0.31 -7.45 5.27
C PHE A 170 0.75 -6.30 4.34
N ASN A 171 2.02 -6.26 3.95
CA ASN A 171 2.53 -5.37 2.91
C ASN A 171 1.79 -5.60 1.58
N VAL A 172 1.62 -6.86 1.17
CA VAL A 172 0.89 -7.22 -0.06
C VAL A 172 -0.58 -6.81 0.00
N VAL A 173 -1.20 -6.90 1.18
CA VAL A 173 -2.57 -6.44 1.41
C VAL A 173 -2.68 -4.91 1.31
N GLY A 174 -1.61 -4.19 1.64
CA GLY A 174 -1.47 -2.75 1.44
C GLY A 174 -1.01 -1.97 2.67
N LEU A 175 -0.69 -2.62 3.78
CA LEU A 175 -0.05 -1.96 4.92
C LEU A 175 0.83 -2.95 5.71
N PRO A 176 2.16 -2.77 5.77
CA PRO A 176 3.05 -3.62 6.54
C PRO A 176 2.91 -3.34 8.05
N VAL A 177 1.88 -3.92 8.67
CA VAL A 177 1.52 -3.72 10.08
C VAL A 177 2.71 -3.89 11.05
N PRO A 178 3.58 -4.92 10.93
CA PRO A 178 4.75 -5.04 11.80
C PRO A 178 5.68 -3.81 11.74
N ARG A 179 5.96 -3.31 10.53
CA ARG A 179 6.79 -2.11 10.32
C ARG A 179 6.14 -0.87 10.93
N VAL A 180 4.83 -0.71 10.75
CA VAL A 180 4.07 0.41 11.35
C VAL A 180 4.13 0.36 12.88
N TYR A 181 3.98 -0.82 13.48
CA TYR A 181 4.08 -1.01 14.91
C TYR A 181 5.48 -0.65 15.45
N GLU A 182 6.55 -1.10 14.80
CA GLU A 182 7.92 -0.75 15.15
C GLU A 182 8.14 0.76 15.15
N ILE A 183 7.72 1.45 14.07
CA ILE A 183 7.82 2.90 13.93
C ILE A 183 7.10 3.61 15.09
N LEU A 184 5.86 3.22 15.37
CA LEU A 184 5.05 3.85 16.43
C LEU A 184 5.66 3.62 17.82
N LYS A 185 6.20 2.42 18.06
CA LYS A 185 6.88 2.08 19.31
C LYS A 185 8.14 2.93 19.51
N THR A 186 9.03 3.00 18.52
CA THR A 186 10.26 3.79 18.61
C THR A 186 9.97 5.27 18.87
N VAL A 187 8.98 5.84 18.18
CA VAL A 187 8.59 7.24 18.40
C VAL A 187 8.03 7.48 19.80
N ALA A 188 7.28 6.53 20.36
CA ALA A 188 6.76 6.64 21.71
C ALA A 188 7.88 6.61 22.76
N GLU A 189 8.88 5.74 22.57
CA GLU A 189 10.05 5.62 23.46
C GLU A 189 10.92 6.89 23.44
N CYS A 190 11.09 7.53 22.28
CA CYS A 190 11.83 8.79 22.16
C CYS A 190 11.17 9.99 22.89
N LYS A 191 9.88 9.92 23.20
CA LYS A 191 9.19 10.97 23.99
C LYS A 191 9.32 10.81 25.50
N GLY A 192 9.69 9.61 25.97
CA GLY A 192 9.83 9.29 27.38
C GLY A 192 11.21 9.61 27.96
N ARG A 193 12.11 10.20 27.16
CA ARG A 193 13.42 10.73 27.55
C ARG A 193 13.42 12.24 27.41
#